data_AF-A0A1H0BKP3-F1
#
_entry.id   AF-A0A1H0BKP3-F1
#
_cell.length_a   1.000
_cell.length_b   1.000
_cell.length_c   1.000
_cell.angle_alpha   90.00
_cell.angle_beta   90.00
_cell.angle_gamma   90.00
#
_symmetry.space_group_name_H-M   'P 1'
#
loop_
_entity.id
_entity.type
_entity.pdbx_description
1 polymer ?
#
loop_
_entity_poly.entity_id
_entity_poly.type
_entity_poly.pdbx_seq_one_letter_code
_entity_poly.pdbx_strand_id
1 'polypeptide(L)'
;MGRPSIDPELMIRMLVVGYVFAIRSERLICREVQVNLAYRWFCKLGIEDAIPDHSAFSRACNERFREGDVFRGMFERVVEACIAAGLVGGEGFAVDASLIQADANKQRSIAGQDWRRDRDPKRSSRAVREYLTTLDDTAWGAASDVVPKFVSPSDPAAQWTGAHKGPAFFAYSDNYLIDVKFGVIVDVEASRSIRQAEVGAARTMIERTEERFGLKPERLVGDTACGAAPMLNWLVEEKGIAPHIPVFDKSKRDDGTFSRGDFRYDPTSDVYHCPGGKRLGTSGTVHEGKTLLYRASKLDCDLCPLKPQCCRARYFQD
;
A
#
# COMPACT_ATOMS: atom_id res chain seq x y z
N MET A 1 7.07 15.65 -42.01
CA MET A 1 8.05 14.63 -41.55
C MET A 1 8.17 14.72 -40.04
N GLY A 2 7.86 13.66 -39.30
CA GLY A 2 7.96 13.63 -37.84
C GLY A 2 9.40 13.36 -37.38
N ARG A 3 9.72 13.67 -36.12
CA ARG A 3 10.99 13.25 -35.52
C ARG A 3 11.10 11.71 -35.55
N PRO A 4 12.30 11.15 -35.83
CA PRO A 4 12.52 9.71 -35.74
C PRO A 4 12.18 9.20 -34.33
N SER A 5 11.65 7.98 -34.26
CA SER A 5 11.39 7.32 -32.98
C SER A 5 12.72 7.01 -32.29
N ILE A 6 12.76 7.17 -30.97
CA ILE A 6 13.94 6.84 -30.16
C ILE A 6 13.89 5.35 -29.81
N ASP A 7 15.06 4.69 -29.88
CA ASP A 7 15.22 3.30 -29.51
C ASP A 7 14.86 3.07 -28.02
N PRO A 8 13.91 2.16 -27.70
CA PRO A 8 13.61 1.78 -26.31
C PRO A 8 14.87 1.39 -25.50
N GLU A 9 15.81 0.68 -26.11
CA GLU A 9 17.02 0.19 -25.44
C GLU A 9 17.88 1.37 -24.97
N LEU A 10 18.04 2.39 -25.82
CA LEU A 10 18.78 3.61 -25.46
C LEU A 10 18.15 4.31 -24.26
N MET A 11 16.82 4.47 -24.26
CA MET A 11 16.11 5.13 -23.17
C MET A 11 16.26 4.38 -21.85
N ILE A 12 16.11 3.05 -21.88
CA ILE A 12 16.28 2.19 -20.69
C ILE A 12 17.72 2.27 -20.17
N ARG A 13 18.73 2.20 -21.06
CA ARG A 13 20.14 2.34 -20.68
C ARG A 13 20.41 3.68 -20.03
N MET A 14 19.87 4.77 -20.59
CA MET A 14 19.95 6.08 -19.95
C MET A 14 19.30 6.01 -18.57
N LEU A 15 18.06 5.55 -18.42
CA LEU A 15 17.40 5.45 -17.10
C LEU A 15 18.24 4.64 -16.09
N VAL A 16 18.84 3.52 -16.49
CA VAL A 16 19.72 2.72 -15.62
C VAL A 16 20.92 3.53 -15.12
N VAL A 17 21.59 4.29 -15.99
CA VAL A 17 22.64 5.25 -15.56
C VAL A 17 22.08 6.21 -14.52
N GLY A 18 20.88 6.71 -14.75
CA GLY A 18 20.20 7.64 -13.86
C GLY A 18 20.00 7.07 -12.45
N TYR A 19 19.51 5.84 -12.37
CA TYR A 19 19.31 5.16 -11.10
C TYR A 19 20.63 4.82 -10.41
N VAL A 20 21.59 4.23 -11.12
CA VAL A 20 22.89 3.78 -10.55
C VAL A 20 23.72 4.94 -10.01
N PHE A 21 23.72 6.08 -10.70
CA PHE A 21 24.49 7.26 -10.30
C PHE A 21 23.64 8.32 -9.57
N ALA A 22 22.43 7.95 -9.12
CA ALA A 22 21.51 8.81 -8.38
C ALA A 22 21.15 10.13 -9.10
N ILE A 23 21.16 10.15 -10.44
CA ILE A 23 20.71 11.26 -11.27
C ILE A 23 19.19 11.15 -11.43
N ARG A 24 18.45 11.91 -10.63
CA ARG A 24 16.96 11.87 -10.58
C ARG A 24 16.27 12.81 -11.57
N SER A 25 17.00 13.42 -12.50
CA SER A 25 16.45 14.38 -13.47
C SER A 25 16.71 13.93 -14.89
N GLU A 26 15.64 13.76 -15.68
CA GLU A 26 15.71 13.46 -17.11
C GLU A 26 16.47 14.53 -17.91
N ARG A 27 16.44 15.79 -17.45
CA ARG A 27 17.25 16.86 -18.06
C ARG A 27 18.72 16.70 -17.72
N LEU A 28 19.02 16.40 -16.46
CA LEU A 28 20.39 16.22 -16.01
C LEU A 28 21.01 14.99 -16.66
N ILE A 29 20.28 13.88 -16.77
CA ILE A 29 20.81 12.68 -17.40
C ILE A 29 21.13 12.88 -18.88
N CYS A 30 20.29 13.64 -19.62
CA CYS A 30 20.61 13.99 -21.00
C CYS A 30 21.90 14.80 -21.09
N ARG A 31 22.12 15.76 -20.17
CA ARG A 31 23.35 16.56 -20.09
C ARG A 31 24.57 15.72 -19.71
N GLU A 32 24.42 14.81 -18.76
CA GLU A 32 25.49 13.92 -18.29
C GLU A 32 25.92 12.95 -19.41
N VAL A 33 24.96 12.32 -20.09
CA VAL A 33 25.22 11.46 -21.26
C VAL A 33 25.81 12.25 -22.43
N GLN A 34 25.65 13.58 -22.45
CA GLN A 34 26.25 14.42 -23.48
C GLN A 34 27.75 14.55 -23.38
N VAL A 35 28.27 14.63 -22.16
CA VAL A 35 29.67 14.94 -21.93
C VAL A 35 30.47 13.76 -21.39
N ASN A 36 29.80 12.76 -20.81
CA ASN A 36 30.45 11.63 -20.17
C ASN A 36 30.61 10.43 -21.13
N LEU A 37 31.85 10.18 -21.57
CA LEU A 37 32.17 9.09 -22.50
C LEU A 37 31.81 7.69 -21.97
N ALA A 38 31.89 7.46 -20.65
CA ALA A 38 31.51 6.17 -20.07
C ALA A 38 29.99 5.93 -20.18
N TYR A 39 29.19 6.99 -19.95
CA TYR A 39 27.73 6.90 -20.10
C TYR A 39 27.33 6.70 -21.56
N ARG A 40 28.00 7.39 -22.49
CA ARG A 40 27.79 7.19 -23.94
C ARG A 40 28.11 5.76 -24.37
N TRP A 41 29.26 5.24 -23.94
CA TRP A 41 29.66 3.86 -24.22
C TRP A 41 28.62 2.85 -23.70
N PHE A 42 28.15 3.00 -22.46
CA PHE A 42 27.10 2.15 -21.91
C PHE A 42 25.78 2.26 -22.68
N CYS A 43 25.44 3.47 -23.14
CA CYS A 43 24.27 3.76 -23.96
C CYS A 43 24.44 3.36 -25.44
N LYS A 44 25.58 2.77 -25.83
CA LYS A 44 25.95 2.45 -27.21
C LYS A 44 25.90 3.66 -28.16
N LEU A 45 26.23 4.84 -27.64
CA LEU A 45 26.35 6.08 -28.41
C LEU A 45 27.81 6.34 -28.78
N GLY A 46 28.08 6.58 -30.06
CA GLY A 46 29.34 7.14 -30.57
C GLY A 46 29.50 8.60 -30.16
N ILE A 47 30.62 9.25 -30.50
CA ILE A 47 30.88 10.66 -30.09
C ILE A 47 29.94 11.64 -30.80
N GLU A 48 29.62 11.38 -32.05
CA GLU A 48 28.81 12.27 -32.90
C GLU A 48 27.30 12.05 -32.77
N ASP A 49 26.88 10.97 -32.11
CA ASP A 49 25.46 10.62 -32.01
C ASP A 49 24.67 11.68 -31.23
N ALA A 50 23.50 12.05 -31.78
CA ALA A 50 22.58 12.94 -31.11
C ALA A 50 21.94 12.25 -29.89
N ILE A 51 21.65 13.04 -28.87
CA ILE A 51 21.03 12.56 -27.62
C ILE A 51 19.55 12.92 -27.66
N PRO A 52 18.66 12.04 -27.18
CA PRO A 52 17.26 12.35 -27.01
C PRO A 52 17.06 13.65 -26.22
N ASP A 53 16.09 14.46 -26.65
CA ASP A 53 15.62 15.55 -25.80
C ASP A 53 14.86 14.97 -24.60
N HIS A 54 15.02 15.59 -23.44
CA HIS A 54 14.36 15.18 -22.20
C HIS A 54 12.84 14.98 -22.33
N SER A 55 12.15 15.76 -23.18
CA SER A 55 10.70 15.60 -23.41
C SER A 55 10.32 14.25 -24.01
N ALA A 56 11.27 13.54 -24.63
CA ALA A 56 11.04 12.21 -25.16
C ALA A 56 10.85 11.16 -24.05
N PHE A 57 11.49 11.33 -22.88
CA PHE A 57 11.30 10.43 -21.75
C PHE A 57 9.86 10.47 -21.26
N SER A 58 9.35 11.67 -20.94
CA SER A 58 7.96 11.85 -20.54
C SER A 58 6.96 11.28 -21.56
N ARG A 59 7.20 11.46 -22.86
CA ARG A 59 6.31 10.91 -23.90
C ARG A 59 6.42 9.39 -24.01
N ALA A 60 7.63 8.83 -24.03
CA ALA A 60 7.80 7.40 -24.16
C ALA A 60 7.28 6.65 -22.92
N CYS A 61 7.49 7.18 -21.71
CA CYS A 61 6.96 6.60 -20.48
C CYS A 61 5.43 6.61 -20.46
N ASN A 62 4.80 7.71 -20.88
CA ASN A 62 3.34 7.83 -20.83
C ASN A 62 2.61 7.16 -22.00
N GLU A 63 3.21 7.14 -23.19
CA GLU A 63 2.59 6.61 -24.41
C GLU A 63 3.06 5.16 -24.68
N ARG A 64 4.36 4.93 -24.84
CA ARG A 64 4.88 3.66 -25.44
C ARG A 64 5.23 2.58 -24.43
N PHE A 65 5.88 2.92 -23.32
CA PHE A 65 6.33 1.95 -22.32
C PHE A 65 5.19 1.46 -21.45
N ARG A 66 4.18 2.32 -21.24
CA ARG A 66 2.97 1.96 -20.50
C ARG A 66 2.14 0.90 -21.22
N GLU A 67 1.95 1.03 -22.53
CA GLU A 67 1.16 0.06 -23.31
C GLU A 67 1.88 -1.28 -23.53
N GLY A 68 3.21 -1.29 -23.52
CA GLY A 68 4.03 -2.47 -23.82
C GLY A 68 4.54 -3.25 -22.60
N ASP A 69 4.17 -2.86 -21.39
CA ASP A 69 4.59 -3.47 -20.12
C ASP A 69 6.13 -3.69 -19.98
N VAL A 70 6.91 -2.84 -20.66
CA VAL A 70 8.36 -3.06 -20.88
C VAL A 70 9.13 -3.03 -19.56
N PHE A 71 8.74 -2.15 -18.64
CA PHE A 71 9.38 -2.06 -17.32
C PHE A 71 9.08 -3.29 -16.47
N ARG A 72 7.88 -3.86 -16.57
CA ARG A 72 7.53 -5.10 -15.88
C ARG A 72 8.32 -6.27 -16.43
N GLY A 73 8.36 -6.45 -17.75
CA GLY A 73 9.15 -7.50 -18.37
C GLY A 73 10.65 -7.39 -18.05
N MET A 74 11.21 -6.18 -18.02
CA MET A 74 12.59 -5.96 -17.59
C MET A 74 12.80 -6.33 -16.12
N PHE A 75 11.90 -5.88 -15.23
CA PHE A 75 11.95 -6.20 -13.81
C PHE A 75 11.87 -7.71 -13.58
N GLU A 76 10.91 -8.40 -14.19
CA GLU A 76 10.72 -9.84 -14.08
C GLU A 76 11.97 -10.60 -14.54
N ARG A 77 12.58 -10.17 -15.65
CA ARG A 77 13.81 -10.79 -16.16
C ARG A 77 15.02 -10.60 -15.23
N VAL A 78 15.08 -9.50 -14.48
CA VAL A 78 16.09 -9.29 -13.44
C VAL A 78 15.82 -10.23 -12.26
N VAL A 79 14.56 -10.38 -11.83
CA VAL A 79 14.17 -11.31 -10.76
C VAL A 79 14.49 -12.75 -11.16
N GLU A 80 14.18 -13.18 -12.39
CA GLU A 80 14.57 -14.49 -12.94
C GLU A 80 16.08 -14.72 -12.88
N ALA A 81 16.88 -13.72 -13.23
CA ALA A 81 18.34 -13.81 -13.12
C ALA A 81 18.80 -13.96 -11.66
N CYS A 82 18.16 -13.26 -10.71
CA CYS A 82 18.42 -13.43 -9.29
C CYS A 82 18.03 -14.84 -8.79
N ILE A 83 16.89 -15.38 -9.24
CA ILE A 83 16.46 -16.74 -8.93
C ILE A 83 17.46 -17.76 -9.47
N ALA A 84 17.85 -17.64 -10.75
CA ALA A 84 18.81 -18.54 -11.40
C ALA A 84 20.20 -18.48 -10.73
N ALA A 85 20.57 -17.32 -10.18
CA ALA A 85 21.80 -17.14 -9.40
C ALA A 85 21.70 -17.64 -7.94
N GLY A 86 20.55 -18.12 -7.49
CA GLY A 86 20.33 -18.57 -6.11
C GLY A 86 20.25 -17.43 -5.08
N LEU A 87 19.99 -16.20 -5.53
CA LEU A 87 19.86 -14.99 -4.70
C LEU A 87 18.44 -14.79 -4.15
N VAL A 88 17.51 -15.69 -4.45
CA VAL A 88 16.14 -15.67 -3.89
C VAL A 88 15.96 -16.94 -3.07
N GLY A 89 15.59 -16.78 -1.80
CA GLY A 89 15.35 -17.89 -0.88
C GLY A 89 14.01 -18.59 -1.10
N GLY A 90 12.94 -17.82 -1.33
CA GLY A 90 11.60 -18.33 -1.57
C GLY A 90 10.80 -18.71 -0.31
N GLU A 91 11.45 -18.81 0.86
CA GLU A 91 10.80 -19.23 2.11
C GLU A 91 10.13 -18.09 2.89
N GLY A 92 10.77 -16.92 2.96
CA GLY A 92 10.31 -15.83 3.83
C GLY A 92 10.35 -14.50 3.11
N PHE A 93 9.19 -13.85 2.99
CA PHE A 93 9.07 -12.56 2.33
C PHE A 93 8.69 -11.45 3.32
N ALA A 94 9.04 -10.22 2.98
CA ALA A 94 8.60 -9.01 3.67
C ALA A 94 7.80 -8.12 2.71
N VAL A 95 6.74 -7.49 3.22
CA VAL A 95 6.00 -6.44 2.52
C VAL A 95 6.19 -5.11 3.23
N ASP A 96 6.51 -4.08 2.47
CA ASP A 96 6.68 -2.72 2.96
C ASP A 96 6.26 -1.70 1.90
N ALA A 97 5.88 -0.49 2.34
CA ALA A 97 5.44 0.58 1.47
C ALA A 97 6.23 1.86 1.73
N SER A 98 6.77 2.45 0.67
CA SER A 98 7.41 3.76 0.73
C SER A 98 6.48 4.84 0.20
N LEU A 99 6.32 5.92 0.97
CA LEU A 99 5.54 7.08 0.53
C LEU A 99 6.36 7.92 -0.45
N ILE A 100 5.84 8.03 -1.67
CA ILE A 100 6.40 8.86 -2.73
C ILE A 100 5.56 10.13 -2.84
N GLN A 101 6.17 11.28 -2.55
CA GLN A 101 5.50 12.57 -2.68
C GLN A 101 5.09 12.81 -4.14
N ALA A 102 3.81 13.10 -4.35
CA ALA A 102 3.29 13.48 -5.64
C ALA A 102 3.66 14.94 -5.96
N ASP A 103 3.86 15.24 -7.25
CA ASP A 103 4.02 16.62 -7.74
C ASP A 103 2.67 17.34 -7.80
N ALA A 104 2.04 17.48 -6.64
CA ALA A 104 0.72 18.07 -6.46
C ALA A 104 0.78 19.20 -5.43
N ASN A 105 0.55 20.44 -5.90
CA ASN A 105 0.56 21.59 -5.02
C ASN A 105 -0.67 21.60 -4.08
N LYS A 106 -0.41 21.40 -2.79
CA LYS A 106 -1.43 21.41 -1.72
C LYS A 106 -2.30 22.66 -1.67
N GLN A 107 -1.78 23.83 -2.06
CA GLN A 107 -2.53 25.09 -2.06
C GLN A 107 -3.61 25.14 -3.14
N ARG A 108 -3.49 24.30 -4.18
CA ARG A 108 -4.48 24.19 -5.26
C ARG A 108 -5.47 23.05 -5.03
N SER A 109 -5.41 22.41 -3.87
CA SER A 109 -6.35 21.36 -3.49
C SER A 109 -7.74 21.91 -3.26
N ILE A 110 -8.73 21.04 -3.40
CA ILE A 110 -10.11 21.32 -3.05
C ILE A 110 -10.56 20.34 -1.97
N ALA A 111 -11.57 20.72 -1.19
CA ALA A 111 -12.18 19.79 -0.26
C ALA A 111 -12.82 18.64 -1.04
N GLY A 112 -12.69 17.40 -0.55
CA GLY A 112 -13.20 16.24 -1.29
C GLY A 112 -14.72 16.26 -1.50
N GLN A 113 -15.47 16.93 -0.63
CA GLN A 113 -16.92 17.13 -0.77
C GLN A 113 -17.29 18.02 -1.98
N ASP A 114 -16.39 18.93 -2.34
CA ASP A 114 -16.51 19.80 -3.52
C ASP A 114 -15.94 19.13 -4.78
N TRP A 115 -15.26 17.99 -4.63
CA TRP A 115 -14.83 17.21 -5.77
C TRP A 115 -16.04 16.56 -6.45
N ARG A 116 -16.03 16.67 -7.77
CA ARG A 116 -17.02 16.08 -8.66
C ARG A 116 -16.24 15.12 -9.55
N ARG A 117 -16.45 13.81 -9.37
CA ARG A 117 -15.77 12.75 -10.14
C ARG A 117 -16.12 12.86 -11.63
N ASP A 118 -17.31 13.38 -11.91
CA ASP A 118 -17.97 13.61 -13.20
C ASP A 118 -17.59 14.94 -13.87
N ARG A 119 -16.36 15.42 -13.71
CA ARG A 119 -15.90 16.60 -14.47
C ARG A 119 -15.94 16.29 -15.97
N ASP A 120 -16.63 17.13 -16.75
CA ASP A 120 -16.75 17.00 -18.20
C ASP A 120 -15.37 16.70 -18.84
N PRO A 121 -15.17 15.49 -19.39
CA PRO A 121 -13.91 15.09 -20.01
C PRO A 121 -13.49 16.07 -21.11
N LYS A 122 -14.45 16.75 -21.77
CA LYS A 122 -14.20 17.71 -22.84
C LYS A 122 -13.58 19.02 -22.36
N ARG A 123 -13.79 19.41 -21.09
CA ARG A 123 -13.16 20.58 -20.46
C ARG A 123 -11.85 20.26 -19.75
N SER A 124 -11.50 18.98 -19.65
CA SER A 124 -10.31 18.50 -18.96
C SER A 124 -9.10 18.47 -19.89
N SER A 125 -7.91 18.79 -19.35
CA SER A 125 -6.66 18.66 -20.09
C SER A 125 -6.44 17.20 -20.51
N ARG A 126 -5.64 16.95 -21.55
CA ARG A 126 -5.33 15.58 -22.00
C ARG A 126 -4.83 14.70 -20.86
N ALA A 127 -3.92 15.23 -20.04
CA ALA A 127 -3.39 14.54 -18.86
C ALA A 127 -4.49 14.17 -17.86
N VAL A 128 -5.46 15.05 -17.61
CA VAL A 128 -6.60 14.77 -16.72
C VAL A 128 -7.53 13.72 -17.33
N ARG A 129 -7.72 13.71 -18.65
CA ARG A 129 -8.52 12.68 -19.34
C ARG A 129 -7.86 11.30 -19.27
N GLU A 130 -6.60 11.19 -19.70
CA GLU A 130 -5.83 9.93 -19.65
C GLU A 130 -5.79 9.35 -18.23
N TYR A 131 -5.65 10.23 -17.24
CA TYR A 131 -5.66 9.90 -15.84
C TYR A 131 -7.06 9.44 -15.33
N LEU A 132 -8.14 10.11 -15.72
CA LEU A 132 -9.52 9.70 -15.40
C LEU A 132 -9.87 8.33 -15.98
N THR A 133 -9.36 7.98 -17.17
CA THR A 133 -9.56 6.64 -17.75
C THR A 133 -8.90 5.54 -16.91
N THR A 134 -7.78 5.86 -16.25
CA THR A 134 -7.00 4.91 -15.44
C THR A 134 -7.38 4.88 -13.96
N LEU A 135 -8.20 5.84 -13.53
CA LEU A 135 -8.82 5.84 -12.20
C LEU A 135 -9.84 4.72 -12.03
N ASP A 136 -10.45 4.25 -13.12
CA ASP A 136 -11.43 3.15 -13.11
C ASP A 136 -10.79 1.76 -13.03
N ASP A 137 -9.46 1.65 -13.18
CA ASP A 137 -8.77 0.41 -12.86
C ASP A 137 -8.78 0.20 -11.34
N THR A 138 -9.28 -0.96 -10.95
CA THR A 138 -9.54 -1.42 -9.57
C THR A 138 -8.43 -1.15 -8.55
N ALA A 139 -7.19 -0.94 -9.00
CA ALA A 139 -6.04 -0.56 -8.18
C ALA A 139 -6.02 0.91 -7.70
N TRP A 140 -6.71 1.84 -8.39
CA TRP A 140 -6.52 3.28 -8.20
C TRP A 140 -7.78 4.03 -7.74
N GLY A 141 -8.99 3.63 -8.15
CA GLY A 141 -10.24 4.30 -7.77
C GLY A 141 -11.07 3.59 -6.70
N ALA A 142 -10.95 2.25 -6.61
CA ALA A 142 -11.91 1.38 -5.90
C ALA A 142 -11.49 0.95 -4.49
N ALA A 143 -10.27 1.28 -4.04
CA ALA A 143 -9.75 0.78 -2.75
C ALA A 143 -10.55 1.29 -1.53
N SER A 144 -11.34 2.35 -1.68
CA SER A 144 -12.24 2.84 -0.63
C SER A 144 -13.33 3.76 -1.19
N ASP A 145 -14.57 3.56 -0.74
CA ASP A 145 -15.70 4.47 -0.99
C ASP A 145 -15.60 5.80 -0.23
N VAL A 146 -14.62 5.91 0.68
CA VAL A 146 -14.43 7.11 1.49
C VAL A 146 -13.85 8.24 0.64
N VAL A 147 -14.60 9.34 0.56
CA VAL A 147 -14.15 10.56 -0.10
C VAL A 147 -12.94 11.14 0.66
N PRO A 148 -11.79 11.38 0.01
CA PRO A 148 -10.62 11.97 0.66
C PRO A 148 -10.92 13.35 1.22
N LYS A 149 -10.23 13.75 2.29
CA LYS A 149 -10.40 15.10 2.88
C LYS A 149 -10.11 16.21 1.87
N PHE A 150 -9.02 16.06 1.14
CA PHE A 150 -8.60 16.96 0.08
C PHE A 150 -8.28 16.16 -1.18
N VAL A 151 -8.59 16.75 -2.33
CA VAL A 151 -8.28 16.20 -3.65
C VAL A 151 -7.48 17.24 -4.42
N SER A 152 -6.41 16.81 -5.09
CA SER A 152 -5.68 17.65 -6.02
C SER A 152 -6.33 17.56 -7.40
N PRO A 153 -6.85 18.66 -7.99
CA PRO A 153 -7.43 18.60 -9.32
C PRO A 153 -6.44 18.24 -10.44
N SER A 154 -5.14 18.48 -10.24
CA SER A 154 -4.09 18.12 -11.19
C SER A 154 -3.62 16.67 -11.03
N ASP A 155 -3.83 16.08 -9.86
CA ASP A 155 -3.56 14.67 -9.57
C ASP A 155 -4.56 14.11 -8.52
N PRO A 156 -5.77 13.72 -8.93
CA PRO A 156 -6.79 13.22 -8.01
C PRO A 156 -6.48 11.88 -7.31
N ALA A 157 -5.47 11.11 -7.71
CA ALA A 157 -5.19 9.77 -7.18
C ALA A 157 -4.24 9.88 -6.00
N ALA A 158 -3.34 10.86 -6.08
CA ALA A 158 -2.46 11.18 -4.98
C ALA A 158 -3.28 11.39 -3.71
N GLN A 159 -2.91 10.65 -2.67
CA GLN A 159 -3.65 10.62 -1.44
C GLN A 159 -3.13 11.71 -0.50
N TRP A 160 -4.04 12.50 0.06
CA TRP A 160 -3.70 13.41 1.15
C TRP A 160 -3.34 12.61 2.41
N THR A 161 -2.09 12.72 2.86
CA THR A 161 -1.55 11.96 4.00
C THR A 161 -0.72 12.84 4.94
N GLY A 162 -0.76 12.51 6.23
CA GLY A 162 0.04 13.12 7.29
C GLY A 162 1.03 12.14 7.94
N ALA A 163 1.33 11.03 7.27
CA ALA A 163 2.08 9.91 7.86
C ALA A 163 3.50 10.28 8.34
N HIS A 164 4.15 11.29 7.76
CA HIS A 164 5.50 11.72 8.12
C HIS A 164 5.60 12.57 9.40
N LYS A 165 4.56 12.61 10.24
CA LYS A 165 4.51 13.44 11.48
C LYS A 165 4.87 14.92 11.24
N GLY A 166 4.64 15.39 10.02
CA GLY A 166 4.89 16.76 9.56
C GLY A 166 3.67 17.31 8.81
N PRO A 167 3.82 18.42 8.06
CA PRO A 167 2.73 18.96 7.25
C PRO A 167 2.23 17.92 6.27
N ALA A 168 0.91 17.71 6.24
CA ALA A 168 0.31 16.78 5.29
C ALA A 168 0.57 17.20 3.84
N PHE A 169 0.68 16.18 2.97
CA PHE A 169 1.03 16.31 1.56
C PHE A 169 0.30 15.24 0.74
N PHE A 170 0.38 15.36 -0.58
CA PHE A 170 -0.17 14.38 -1.51
C PHE A 170 0.89 13.33 -1.85
N ALA A 171 0.55 12.05 -1.75
CA ALA A 171 1.49 10.96 -1.93
C ALA A 171 0.89 9.71 -2.56
N TYR A 172 1.76 8.93 -3.18
CA TYR A 172 1.56 7.54 -3.57
C TYR A 172 2.32 6.61 -2.63
N SER A 173 1.93 5.35 -2.60
CA SER A 173 2.68 4.29 -1.94
C SER A 173 3.27 3.41 -3.01
N ASP A 174 4.59 3.24 -2.96
CA ASP A 174 5.30 2.22 -3.73
C ASP A 174 5.49 1.03 -2.81
N ASN A 175 4.78 -0.06 -3.09
CA ASN A 175 4.79 -1.27 -2.27
C ASN A 175 5.82 -2.24 -2.84
N TYR A 176 6.57 -2.89 -1.96
CA TYR A 176 7.61 -3.85 -2.30
C TYR A 176 7.31 -5.19 -1.65
N LEU A 177 7.49 -6.27 -2.40
CA LEU A 177 7.58 -7.62 -1.88
C LEU A 177 9.04 -8.07 -1.98
N ILE A 178 9.62 -8.43 -0.85
CA ILE A 178 11.06 -8.61 -0.70
C ILE A 178 11.35 -10.01 -0.17
N ASP A 179 12.18 -10.79 -0.86
CA ASP A 179 12.77 -12.01 -0.32
C ASP A 179 13.81 -11.65 0.76
N VAL A 180 13.64 -12.18 1.96
CA VAL A 180 14.44 -11.77 3.12
C VAL A 180 15.78 -12.48 3.24
N LYS A 181 16.08 -13.45 2.36
CA LYS A 181 17.36 -14.18 2.42
C LYS A 181 18.52 -13.29 2.00
N PHE A 182 18.35 -12.58 0.89
CA PHE A 182 19.35 -11.66 0.35
C PHE A 182 18.83 -10.23 0.11
N GLY A 183 17.56 -9.96 0.43
CA GLY A 183 16.95 -8.64 0.28
C GLY A 183 16.59 -8.30 -1.17
N VAL A 184 16.25 -9.32 -1.99
CA VAL A 184 15.86 -9.12 -3.38
C VAL A 184 14.39 -8.73 -3.44
N ILE A 185 14.09 -7.59 -4.08
CA ILE A 185 12.71 -7.21 -4.39
C ILE A 185 12.21 -8.14 -5.50
N VAL A 186 11.22 -8.97 -5.19
CA VAL A 186 10.63 -9.95 -6.10
C VAL A 186 9.37 -9.43 -6.77
N ASP A 187 8.72 -8.43 -6.19
CA ASP A 187 7.62 -7.70 -6.84
C ASP A 187 7.50 -6.27 -6.30
N VAL A 188 6.86 -5.41 -7.09
CA VAL A 188 6.50 -4.04 -6.75
C VAL A 188 5.11 -3.71 -7.28
N GLU A 189 4.35 -2.94 -6.51
CA GLU A 189 3.02 -2.48 -6.90
C GLU A 189 2.79 -1.08 -6.34
N ALA A 190 2.52 -0.13 -7.23
CA ALA A 190 2.19 1.23 -6.81
C ALA A 190 0.70 1.32 -6.46
N SER A 191 0.37 2.04 -5.40
CA SER A 191 -1.00 2.19 -4.92
C SER A 191 -1.26 3.59 -4.38
N ARG A 192 -2.53 3.87 -4.08
CA ARG A 192 -2.88 5.01 -3.23
C ARG A 192 -2.33 4.80 -1.82
N SER A 193 -1.95 5.89 -1.16
CA SER A 193 -1.41 5.87 0.21
C SER A 193 -2.50 5.73 1.27
N ILE A 194 -3.29 4.67 1.15
CA ILE A 194 -4.28 4.24 2.13
C ILE A 194 -4.07 2.76 2.45
N ARG A 195 -4.27 2.42 3.72
CA ARG A 195 -4.08 1.05 4.24
C ARG A 195 -4.81 -0.02 3.41
N GLN A 196 -6.03 0.25 2.97
CA GLN A 196 -6.81 -0.70 2.17
C GLN A 196 -6.16 -1.00 0.82
N ALA A 197 -5.57 0.02 0.18
CA ALA A 197 -4.91 -0.13 -1.10
C ALA A 197 -3.56 -0.85 -0.94
N GLU A 198 -2.79 -0.54 0.11
CA GLU A 198 -1.54 -1.24 0.44
C GLU A 198 -1.78 -2.74 0.70
N VAL A 199 -2.83 -3.09 1.46
CA VAL A 199 -3.24 -4.49 1.67
C VAL A 199 -3.62 -5.17 0.35
N GLY A 200 -4.32 -4.46 -0.54
CA GLY A 200 -4.63 -4.95 -1.89
C GLY A 200 -3.37 -5.19 -2.72
N ALA A 201 -2.45 -4.22 -2.73
CA ALA A 201 -1.17 -4.31 -3.42
C ALA A 201 -0.33 -5.49 -2.92
N ALA A 202 -0.30 -5.73 -1.61
CA ALA A 202 0.36 -6.89 -1.02
C ALA A 202 -0.18 -8.22 -1.58
N ARG A 203 -1.51 -8.35 -1.70
CA ARG A 203 -2.14 -9.55 -2.27
C ARG A 203 -1.77 -9.71 -3.75
N THR A 204 -1.90 -8.64 -4.53
CA THR A 204 -1.53 -8.62 -5.95
C THR A 204 -0.10 -9.08 -6.16
N MET A 205 0.85 -8.54 -5.37
CA MET A 205 2.27 -8.90 -5.48
C MET A 205 2.52 -10.37 -5.13
N ILE A 206 1.87 -10.89 -4.07
CA ILE A 206 2.01 -12.30 -3.68
C ILE A 206 1.47 -13.22 -4.78
N GLU A 207 0.28 -12.94 -5.29
CA GLU A 207 -0.36 -13.76 -6.33
C GLU A 207 0.42 -13.72 -7.64
N ARG A 208 0.86 -12.53 -8.06
CA ARG A 208 1.65 -12.36 -9.28
C ARG A 208 3.03 -13.02 -9.17
N THR A 209 3.67 -12.95 -8.00
CA THR A 209 4.95 -13.64 -7.74
C THR A 209 4.80 -15.16 -7.80
N GLU A 210 3.70 -15.68 -7.25
CA GLU A 210 3.34 -17.10 -7.31
C GLU A 210 3.09 -17.54 -8.76
N GLU A 211 2.33 -16.76 -9.54
CA GLU A 211 2.02 -17.04 -10.94
C GLU A 211 3.26 -16.95 -11.86
N ARG A 212 4.06 -15.90 -11.72
CA ARG A 212 5.16 -15.58 -12.63
C ARG A 212 6.41 -16.41 -12.36
N PHE A 213 6.72 -16.64 -11.09
CA PHE A 213 7.98 -17.25 -10.69
C PHE A 213 7.82 -18.60 -9.97
N GLY A 214 6.58 -19.03 -9.68
CA GLY A 214 6.35 -20.22 -8.86
C GLY A 214 6.82 -20.05 -7.42
N LEU A 215 6.96 -18.82 -6.95
CA LEU A 215 7.45 -18.50 -5.62
C LEU A 215 6.28 -18.19 -4.68
N LYS A 216 6.18 -18.99 -3.62
CA LYS A 216 5.18 -18.80 -2.57
C LYS A 216 5.87 -18.86 -1.20
N PRO A 217 5.88 -17.75 -0.43
CA PRO A 217 6.56 -17.74 0.85
C PRO A 217 5.81 -18.58 1.88
N GLU A 218 6.54 -19.23 2.78
CA GLU A 218 5.98 -19.90 3.95
C GLU A 218 5.57 -18.88 5.03
N ARG A 219 6.26 -17.73 5.06
CA ARG A 219 6.03 -16.67 6.05
C ARG A 219 6.09 -15.28 5.42
N LEU A 220 5.18 -14.41 5.84
CA LEU A 220 5.14 -13.01 5.42
C LEU A 220 5.37 -12.09 6.62
N VAL A 221 6.41 -11.27 6.54
CA VAL A 221 6.71 -10.20 7.49
C VAL A 221 6.10 -8.90 6.97
N GLY A 222 5.52 -8.10 7.85
CA GLY A 222 4.95 -6.82 7.47
C GLY A 222 4.70 -5.94 8.70
N ASP A 223 4.41 -4.68 8.44
CA ASP A 223 4.08 -3.72 9.48
C ASP A 223 2.61 -3.83 9.93
N THR A 224 2.22 -3.02 10.91
CA THR A 224 0.84 -3.04 11.42
C THR A 224 -0.20 -2.59 10.37
N ALA A 225 0.19 -1.88 9.30
CA ALA A 225 -0.72 -1.54 8.20
C ALA A 225 -1.20 -2.81 7.49
N CYS A 226 -0.36 -3.83 7.36
CA CYS A 226 -0.72 -5.13 6.81
C CYS A 226 -1.54 -6.02 7.76
N GLY A 227 -1.63 -5.67 9.06
CA GLY A 227 -2.27 -6.47 10.12
C GLY A 227 -3.81 -6.39 10.17
N ALA A 228 -4.49 -6.29 9.03
CA ALA A 228 -5.95 -6.26 8.99
C ALA A 228 -6.53 -7.69 9.06
N ALA A 229 -7.59 -7.92 9.86
CA ALA A 229 -8.14 -9.27 10.05
C ALA A 229 -8.47 -10.03 8.74
N PRO A 230 -9.08 -9.41 7.71
CA PRO A 230 -9.30 -10.08 6.42
C PRO A 230 -8.00 -10.47 5.71
N MET A 231 -6.92 -9.68 5.87
CA MET A 231 -5.61 -10.01 5.31
C MET A 231 -5.00 -11.23 6.02
N LEU A 232 -5.03 -11.25 7.35
CA LEU A 232 -4.52 -12.37 8.14
C LEU A 232 -5.29 -13.68 7.85
N ASN A 233 -6.61 -13.60 7.73
CA ASN A 233 -7.44 -14.75 7.34
C ASN A 233 -7.05 -15.28 5.95
N TRP A 234 -6.92 -14.40 4.97
CA TRP A 234 -6.51 -14.78 3.61
C TRP A 234 -5.12 -15.41 3.59
N LEU A 235 -4.16 -14.86 4.34
CA LEU A 235 -2.81 -15.42 4.45
C LEU A 235 -2.84 -16.84 5.02
N VAL A 236 -3.53 -17.05 6.14
CA VAL A 236 -3.52 -18.33 6.86
C VAL A 236 -4.41 -19.37 6.17
N GLU A 237 -5.67 -19.05 5.92
CA GLU A 237 -6.68 -20.03 5.50
C GLU A 237 -6.66 -20.28 3.99
N GLU A 238 -6.39 -19.24 3.17
CA GLU A 238 -6.44 -19.37 1.71
C GLU A 238 -5.06 -19.63 1.12
N LYS A 239 -4.04 -18.92 1.61
CA LYS A 239 -2.67 -19.05 1.08
C LYS A 239 -1.79 -19.98 1.90
N GLY A 240 -2.10 -20.33 3.15
CA GLY A 240 -1.23 -21.15 3.98
C GLY A 240 0.11 -20.48 4.32
N ILE A 241 0.14 -19.15 4.40
CA ILE A 241 1.30 -18.33 4.69
C ILE A 241 1.22 -17.88 6.15
N ALA A 242 2.26 -18.12 6.94
CA ALA A 242 2.33 -17.70 8.33
C ALA A 242 2.55 -16.17 8.43
N PRO A 243 1.62 -15.39 9.02
CA PRO A 243 1.78 -13.95 9.15
C PRO A 243 2.67 -13.61 10.36
N HIS A 244 3.79 -12.94 10.11
CA HIS A 244 4.64 -12.29 11.10
C HIS A 244 4.36 -10.79 11.09
N ILE A 245 3.13 -10.43 11.43
CA ILE A 245 2.59 -9.08 11.30
C ILE A 245 2.01 -8.62 12.65
N PRO A 246 2.44 -7.47 13.19
CA PRO A 246 1.82 -6.92 14.40
C PRO A 246 0.34 -6.61 14.16
N VAL A 247 -0.52 -6.93 15.14
CA VAL A 247 -1.95 -6.64 15.08
C VAL A 247 -2.26 -5.46 16.00
N PHE A 248 -3.11 -4.54 15.53
CA PHE A 248 -3.66 -3.49 16.39
C PHE A 248 -4.59 -4.11 17.44
N ASP A 249 -4.04 -4.43 18.60
CA ASP A 249 -4.82 -4.84 19.75
C ASP A 249 -5.30 -3.62 20.54
N LYS A 250 -6.51 -3.14 20.21
CA LYS A 250 -7.21 -2.08 20.98
C LYS A 250 -7.92 -2.63 22.21
N SER A 251 -7.66 -3.88 22.63
CA SER A 251 -8.29 -4.43 23.82
C SER A 251 -7.77 -3.78 25.11
N LYS A 252 -6.49 -3.39 25.12
CA LYS A 252 -5.84 -2.74 26.26
C LYS A 252 -6.39 -1.33 26.47
N ARG A 253 -6.58 -0.98 27.75
CA ARG A 253 -7.07 0.33 28.18
C ARG A 253 -6.03 0.99 29.08
N ASP A 254 -5.73 2.25 28.81
CA ASP A 254 -4.72 3.02 29.55
C ASP A 254 -5.35 3.95 30.60
N ASP A 255 -6.68 3.90 30.76
CA ASP A 255 -7.45 4.75 31.67
C ASP A 255 -7.65 4.10 33.06
N GLY A 256 -7.04 2.94 33.30
CA GLY A 256 -7.19 2.15 34.52
C GLY A 256 -8.52 1.39 34.62
N THR A 257 -9.28 1.26 33.53
CA THR A 257 -10.44 0.36 33.45
C THR A 257 -10.05 -1.01 32.93
N PHE A 258 -10.85 -2.04 33.24
CA PHE A 258 -10.60 -3.38 32.74
C PHE A 258 -10.69 -3.43 31.22
N SER A 259 -9.67 -4.04 30.63
CA SER A 259 -9.55 -4.42 29.24
C SER A 259 -10.37 -5.69 28.95
N ARG A 260 -10.53 -6.04 27.66
CA ARG A 260 -11.15 -7.33 27.30
C ARG A 260 -10.33 -8.53 27.81
N GLY A 261 -9.00 -8.39 27.89
CA GLY A 261 -8.10 -9.46 28.35
C GLY A 261 -8.26 -9.79 29.83
N ASP A 262 -8.84 -8.89 30.63
CA ASP A 262 -9.13 -9.13 32.05
C ASP A 262 -10.35 -10.06 32.24
N PHE A 263 -11.10 -10.35 31.18
CA PHE A 263 -12.24 -11.27 31.19
C PHE A 263 -11.83 -12.61 30.57
N ARG A 264 -11.98 -13.70 31.33
CA ARG A 264 -11.63 -15.04 30.88
C ARG A 264 -12.83 -15.71 30.22
N TYR A 265 -12.69 -16.10 28.96
CA TYR A 265 -13.69 -16.93 28.28
C TYR A 265 -13.54 -18.40 28.67
N ASP A 266 -14.65 -19.05 29.04
CA ASP A 266 -14.76 -20.50 29.17
C ASP A 266 -15.52 -21.06 27.97
N PRO A 267 -14.82 -21.72 27.01
CA PRO A 267 -15.44 -22.26 25.81
C PRO A 267 -16.37 -23.45 26.10
N THR A 268 -16.21 -24.11 27.25
CA THR A 268 -16.99 -25.31 27.60
C THR A 268 -18.43 -24.96 27.96
N SER A 269 -18.62 -23.82 28.62
CA SER A 269 -19.94 -23.35 29.08
C SER A 269 -20.43 -22.09 28.37
N ASP A 270 -19.68 -21.62 27.36
CA ASP A 270 -19.93 -20.40 26.59
C ASP A 270 -20.24 -19.18 27.48
N VAL A 271 -19.35 -18.92 28.43
CA VAL A 271 -19.45 -17.77 29.35
C VAL A 271 -18.14 -17.03 29.47
N TYR A 272 -18.22 -15.75 29.80
CA TYR A 272 -17.08 -15.00 30.29
C TYR A 272 -17.08 -14.95 31.82
N HIS A 273 -15.90 -14.91 32.42
CA HIS A 273 -15.68 -14.63 33.83
C HIS A 273 -15.04 -13.26 33.97
N CYS A 274 -15.61 -12.39 34.79
CA CYS A 274 -15.00 -11.09 35.08
C CYS A 274 -13.83 -11.21 36.07
N PRO A 275 -13.02 -10.15 36.27
CA PRO A 275 -11.96 -10.12 37.28
C PRO A 275 -12.42 -10.41 38.72
N GLY A 276 -13.70 -10.11 39.02
CA GLY A 276 -14.34 -10.46 40.30
C GLY A 276 -14.87 -11.90 40.38
N GLY A 277 -14.60 -12.74 39.39
CA GLY A 277 -14.99 -14.15 39.33
C GLY A 277 -16.45 -14.43 38.95
N LYS A 278 -17.26 -13.40 38.68
CA LYS A 278 -18.68 -13.55 38.31
C LYS A 278 -18.83 -13.99 36.85
N ARG A 279 -19.87 -14.80 36.60
CA ARG A 279 -20.19 -15.34 35.27
C ARG A 279 -21.00 -14.32 34.46
N LEU A 280 -20.66 -14.20 33.18
CA LEU A 280 -21.34 -13.42 32.17
C LEU A 280 -21.85 -14.38 31.10
N GLY A 281 -23.16 -14.56 31.07
CA GLY A 281 -23.83 -15.36 30.04
C GLY A 281 -24.32 -14.49 28.89
N THR A 282 -24.68 -15.14 27.78
CA THR A 282 -25.36 -14.49 26.66
C THR A 282 -26.79 -14.99 26.54
N SER A 283 -27.70 -14.11 26.11
CA SER A 283 -29.06 -14.47 25.68
C SER A 283 -29.11 -14.79 24.18
N GLY A 284 -27.96 -14.85 23.49
CA GLY A 284 -27.88 -14.96 22.03
C GLY A 284 -28.17 -13.66 21.29
N THR A 285 -28.30 -12.53 22.02
CA THR A 285 -28.58 -11.23 21.41
C THR A 285 -27.35 -10.72 20.68
N VAL A 286 -27.49 -10.50 19.38
CA VAL A 286 -26.44 -9.98 18.49
C VAL A 286 -26.59 -8.47 18.34
N HIS A 287 -25.58 -7.72 18.77
CA HIS A 287 -25.45 -6.28 18.57
C HIS A 287 -24.82 -6.00 17.20
N GLU A 288 -25.41 -5.07 16.44
CA GLU A 288 -24.94 -4.65 15.11
C GLU A 288 -24.66 -5.81 14.13
N GLY A 289 -25.37 -6.93 14.29
CA GLY A 289 -25.26 -8.12 13.44
C GLY A 289 -23.92 -8.88 13.52
N LYS A 290 -22.99 -8.48 14.39
CA LYS A 290 -21.63 -9.05 14.45
C LYS A 290 -21.13 -9.39 15.85
N THR A 291 -21.76 -8.87 16.90
CA THR A 291 -21.22 -8.99 18.28
C THR A 291 -22.23 -9.64 19.21
N LEU A 292 -21.91 -10.81 19.75
CA LEU A 292 -22.71 -11.41 20.82
C LEU A 292 -22.51 -10.66 22.14
N LEU A 293 -23.61 -10.32 22.81
CA LEU A 293 -23.56 -9.63 24.09
C LEU A 293 -23.48 -10.65 25.24
N TYR A 294 -22.43 -10.56 26.05
CA TYR A 294 -22.31 -11.26 27.32
C TYR A 294 -22.54 -10.26 28.45
N ARG A 295 -23.45 -10.59 29.37
CA ARG A 295 -23.89 -9.68 30.44
C ARG A 295 -23.78 -10.35 31.80
N ALA A 296 -23.29 -9.60 32.78
CA ALA A 296 -23.34 -9.97 34.18
C ALA A 296 -24.73 -9.66 34.77
N SER A 297 -25.11 -10.36 35.84
CA SER A 297 -26.32 -10.03 36.60
C SER A 297 -26.19 -8.64 37.22
N LYS A 298 -27.25 -7.82 37.12
CA LYS A 298 -27.31 -6.50 37.77
C LYS A 298 -27.08 -6.61 39.29
N LEU A 299 -27.63 -7.65 39.93
CA LEU A 299 -27.47 -7.90 41.37
C LEU A 299 -26.01 -8.14 41.76
N ASP A 300 -25.23 -8.81 40.89
CA ASP A 300 -23.81 -9.05 41.12
C ASP A 300 -22.97 -7.77 40.92
N CYS A 301 -23.39 -6.90 39.99
CA CYS A 301 -22.65 -5.70 39.65
C CYS A 301 -22.98 -4.48 40.53
N ASP A 302 -24.18 -4.37 41.08
CA ASP A 302 -24.60 -3.16 41.81
C ASP A 302 -23.84 -2.91 43.11
N LEU A 303 -23.47 -3.98 43.81
CA LEU A 303 -22.67 -3.92 45.04
C LEU A 303 -21.19 -4.26 44.80
N CYS A 304 -20.76 -4.35 43.54
CA CYS A 304 -19.41 -4.80 43.21
C CYS A 304 -18.37 -3.70 43.50
N PRO A 305 -17.32 -3.97 44.33
CA PRO A 305 -16.29 -2.99 44.63
C PRO A 305 -15.44 -2.63 43.39
N LEU A 306 -15.40 -3.50 42.38
CA LEU A 306 -14.67 -3.30 41.14
C LEU A 306 -15.47 -2.52 40.08
N LYS A 307 -16.74 -2.17 40.35
CA LYS A 307 -17.62 -1.44 39.42
C LYS A 307 -16.99 -0.15 38.85
N PRO A 308 -16.26 0.69 39.62
CA PRO A 308 -15.61 1.90 39.10
C PRO A 308 -14.55 1.63 38.03
N GLN A 309 -13.89 0.47 38.08
CA GLN A 309 -12.90 0.02 37.09
C GLN A 309 -13.56 -0.73 35.93
N CYS A 310 -14.77 -1.27 36.11
CA CYS A 310 -15.49 -2.04 35.09
C CYS A 310 -16.38 -1.16 34.18
N CYS A 311 -17.12 -0.20 34.75
CA CYS A 311 -18.11 0.60 34.02
C CYS A 311 -17.98 2.09 34.40
N ARG A 312 -17.15 2.85 33.68
CA ARG A 312 -17.09 4.31 33.82
C ARG A 312 -18.23 4.98 33.05
N ALA A 313 -19.45 4.89 33.58
CA ALA A 313 -20.48 5.93 33.52
C ALA A 313 -21.82 5.41 34.07
N ARG A 314 -22.50 6.29 34.82
CA ARG A 314 -23.94 6.23 35.08
C ARG A 314 -24.70 6.47 33.77
N TYR A 315 -24.82 5.46 32.91
CA TYR A 315 -25.85 5.40 31.86
C TYR A 315 -26.71 4.16 32.10
N PHE A 316 -27.43 4.19 33.21
CA PHE A 316 -28.72 3.54 33.33
C PHE A 316 -29.69 4.68 33.63
N GLN A 317 -30.24 5.27 32.59
CA GLN A 317 -31.54 5.93 32.66
C GLN A 317 -32.48 5.05 31.86
N ASP A 318 -33.46 4.53 32.60
CA ASP A 318 -34.77 3.99 32.25
C ASP A 318 -35.06 3.61 30.78
#